data_AF-A0AAU0YGY4-F1
#
_entry.id   AF-A0AAU0YGY4-F1
#
_cell.length_a   1.000
_cell.length_b   1.000
_cell.length_c   1.000
_cell.angle_alpha   90.00
_cell.angle_beta   90.00
_cell.angle_gamma   90.00
#
_symmetry.space_group_name_H-M   'P 1'
#
loop_
_entity.id
_entity.type
_entity.pdbx_description
1 polymer ?
#
loop_
_entity_poly.entity_id
_entity_poly.type
_entity_poly.pdbx_seq_one_letter_code
_entity_poly.pdbx_strand_id
1 'polypeptide(L)'
;MAVRYTRELLDEAARETDNFSDAVRWCGGTPTAGSRRYLRQKMTEAKIDTSHSPRTWVRYTEEALREAVAPSSSVAEVLQRLGINPVGGSHTHISRRIAALGIDVSHFAMRRGRPKGSRDNLLVLGSPQDGRIAGARLRRELLRIGIPERCTECGTDTVWNDKPLRLEVDHKNGSWWDNRPENLQFLCRNCHSATDTYRGRKRRAA
;
A
#
# COMPACT_ATOMS: atom_id res chain seq x y z
N MET A 1 -36.55 -3.20 -38.71
CA MET A 1 -35.32 -3.58 -37.96
C MET A 1 -35.77 -4.36 -36.73
N ALA A 2 -35.36 -5.62 -36.57
CA ALA A 2 -35.73 -6.41 -35.41
C ALA A 2 -35.22 -5.73 -34.14
N VAL A 3 -36.12 -5.37 -33.23
CA VAL A 3 -35.76 -4.74 -31.96
C VAL A 3 -35.06 -5.80 -31.12
N ARG A 4 -33.74 -5.69 -31.00
CA ARG A 4 -32.88 -6.65 -30.26
C ARG A 4 -33.26 -6.80 -28.79
N TYR A 5 -33.94 -5.82 -28.21
CA TYR A 5 -34.38 -5.81 -26.81
C TYR A 5 -35.86 -5.40 -26.74
N THR A 6 -36.76 -6.38 -26.74
CA THR A 6 -38.19 -6.14 -26.47
C THR A 6 -38.39 -5.87 -24.98
N ARG A 7 -39.47 -5.16 -24.64
CA ARG A 7 -39.79 -4.87 -23.23
C ARG A 7 -39.98 -6.15 -22.42
N GLU A 8 -40.62 -7.16 -23.01
CA GLU A 8 -40.84 -8.49 -22.42
C GLU A 8 -39.50 -9.18 -22.10
N LEU A 9 -38.57 -9.21 -23.05
CA LEU A 9 -37.25 -9.82 -22.87
C LEU A 9 -36.43 -9.12 -21.78
N LEU A 10 -36.54 -7.79 -21.69
CA LEU A 10 -35.86 -7.01 -20.65
C LEU A 10 -36.48 -7.22 -19.27
N ASP A 11 -37.80 -7.39 -19.19
CA ASP A 11 -38.51 -7.63 -17.92
C ASP A 11 -38.22 -9.03 -17.38
N GLU A 12 -38.17 -10.03 -18.27
CA GLU A 12 -37.75 -11.39 -17.93
C GLU A 12 -36.28 -11.43 -17.49
N ALA A 13 -35.38 -10.76 -18.23
CA ALA A 13 -33.97 -10.67 -17.84
C ALA A 13 -33.77 -9.97 -16.48
N ALA A 14 -34.60 -8.97 -16.17
CA ALA A 14 -34.57 -8.29 -14.88
C ALA A 14 -35.13 -9.16 -13.74
N ARG A 15 -36.07 -10.07 -14.00
CA ARG A 15 -36.58 -10.99 -12.97
C ARG A 15 -35.65 -12.17 -12.70
N GLU A 16 -35.01 -12.69 -13.73
CA GLU A 16 -34.25 -13.94 -13.65
C GLU A 16 -32.75 -13.74 -13.36
N THR A 17 -32.25 -12.50 -13.31
CA THR A 17 -30.82 -12.25 -13.12
C THR A 17 -30.51 -11.20 -12.06
N ASP A 18 -29.53 -11.50 -11.22
CA ASP A 18 -29.11 -10.58 -10.16
C ASP A 18 -28.14 -9.51 -10.65
N ASN A 19 -27.52 -9.65 -11.83
CA ASN A 19 -26.53 -8.69 -12.32
C ASN A 19 -26.63 -8.43 -13.82
N PHE A 20 -26.29 -7.20 -14.22
CA PHE A 20 -26.29 -6.77 -15.62
C PHE A 20 -25.39 -7.58 -16.56
N SER A 21 -24.41 -8.34 -16.05
CA SER A 21 -23.59 -9.21 -16.92
C SER A 21 -24.37 -10.46 -17.30
N ASP A 22 -25.08 -11.06 -16.34
CA ASP A 22 -25.96 -12.20 -16.58
C ASP A 22 -27.20 -11.78 -17.35
N ALA A 23 -27.77 -10.61 -17.09
CA ALA A 23 -28.84 -10.04 -17.92
C ALA A 23 -28.42 -9.89 -19.40
N VAL A 24 -27.16 -9.50 -19.66
CA VAL A 24 -26.63 -9.44 -21.04
C VAL A 24 -26.51 -10.84 -21.65
N ARG A 25 -26.09 -11.86 -20.88
CA ARG A 25 -26.03 -13.26 -21.35
C ARG A 25 -27.42 -13.81 -21.62
N TRP A 26 -28.38 -13.51 -20.75
CA TRP A 26 -29.79 -13.89 -20.87
C TRP A 26 -30.38 -13.38 -22.18
N CYS A 27 -30.12 -12.13 -22.53
CA CYS A 27 -30.54 -11.56 -23.81
C CYS A 27 -29.69 -12.01 -25.02
N GLY A 28 -28.89 -13.07 -24.90
CA GLY A 28 -28.06 -13.63 -25.99
C GLY A 28 -26.85 -12.77 -26.37
N GLY A 29 -26.38 -11.90 -25.49
CA GLY A 29 -25.25 -11.01 -25.72
C GLY A 29 -23.97 -11.44 -25.00
N THR A 30 -22.83 -10.90 -25.45
CA THR A 30 -21.55 -11.02 -24.74
C THR A 30 -21.38 -9.88 -23.73
N PRO A 31 -21.07 -10.16 -22.45
CA PRO A 31 -20.90 -9.11 -21.45
C PRO A 31 -19.63 -8.30 -21.68
N THR A 32 -19.80 -7.04 -22.08
CA THR A 32 -18.75 -6.04 -22.21
C THR A 32 -19.14 -4.80 -21.42
N ALA A 33 -18.22 -3.84 -21.23
CA ALA A 33 -18.58 -2.56 -20.61
C ALA A 33 -19.68 -1.82 -21.41
N GLY A 34 -19.59 -1.87 -22.74
CA GLY A 34 -20.57 -1.27 -23.66
C GLY A 34 -21.93 -1.96 -23.63
N SER A 35 -21.98 -3.29 -23.70
CA SER A 35 -23.26 -4.01 -23.73
C SER A 35 -24.02 -3.91 -22.40
N ARG A 36 -23.31 -3.90 -21.26
CA ARG A 36 -23.93 -3.64 -19.94
C ARG A 36 -24.50 -2.23 -19.84
N ARG A 37 -23.77 -1.22 -20.35
CA ARG A 37 -24.25 0.17 -20.38
C ARG A 37 -25.48 0.31 -21.28
N TYR A 38 -25.46 -0.32 -22.45
CA TYR A 38 -26.57 -0.29 -23.41
C TYR A 38 -27.83 -0.97 -22.87
N LEU A 39 -27.68 -2.17 -22.28
CA LEU A 39 -28.80 -2.89 -21.66
C LEU A 39 -29.44 -2.08 -20.52
N ARG A 40 -28.61 -1.48 -19.66
CA ARG A 40 -29.10 -0.60 -18.59
C ARG A 40 -29.86 0.60 -19.12
N GLN A 41 -29.35 1.24 -20.17
CA GLN A 41 -30.06 2.35 -20.82
C GLN A 41 -31.44 1.90 -21.31
N LYS A 42 -31.53 0.71 -21.94
CA LYS A 42 -32.79 0.16 -22.45
C LYS A 42 -33.77 -0.21 -21.34
N MET A 43 -33.30 -0.78 -20.22
CA MET A 43 -34.14 -1.07 -19.05
C MET A 43 -34.68 0.22 -18.41
N THR A 44 -33.87 1.29 -18.33
CA THR A 44 -34.31 2.60 -17.86
C THR A 44 -35.34 3.24 -18.80
N GLU A 45 -35.11 3.21 -20.12
CA GLU A 45 -36.05 3.70 -21.13
C GLU A 45 -37.39 2.95 -21.07
N ALA A 46 -37.37 1.66 -20.76
CA ALA A 46 -38.54 0.81 -20.60
C ALA A 46 -39.21 0.91 -19.21
N LYS A 47 -38.65 1.71 -18.28
CA LYS A 47 -39.11 1.86 -16.88
C LYS A 47 -39.19 0.53 -16.11
N ILE A 48 -38.25 -0.38 -16.35
CA ILE A 48 -38.16 -1.66 -15.65
C ILE A 48 -37.40 -1.46 -14.33
N ASP A 49 -37.93 -2.00 -13.23
CA ASP A 49 -37.25 -1.93 -11.93
C ASP A 49 -36.02 -2.84 -11.92
N THR A 50 -34.85 -2.23 -11.74
CA THR A 50 -33.54 -2.90 -11.67
C THR A 50 -32.83 -2.62 -10.34
N SER A 51 -33.57 -2.18 -9.32
CA SER A 51 -33.03 -1.83 -8.00
C SER A 51 -32.42 -3.03 -7.26
N HIS A 52 -32.92 -4.24 -7.54
CA HIS A 52 -32.37 -5.50 -7.03
C HIS A 52 -30.98 -5.81 -7.60
N SER A 53 -30.62 -5.26 -8.76
CA SER A 53 -29.32 -5.52 -9.38
C SER A 53 -28.25 -4.54 -8.88
N PRO A 54 -27.22 -5.01 -8.15
CA PRO A 54 -26.25 -4.11 -7.54
C PRO A 54 -25.50 -3.33 -8.63
N ARG A 55 -25.54 -2.00 -8.50
CA ARG A 55 -24.89 -1.05 -9.44
C ARG A 55 -23.38 -1.25 -9.56
N THR A 56 -22.78 -1.91 -8.59
CA THR A 56 -21.35 -2.11 -8.45
C THR A 56 -21.10 -3.54 -8.06
N TRP A 57 -20.23 -4.24 -8.79
CA TRP A 57 -19.79 -5.56 -8.39
C TRP A 57 -19.05 -5.43 -7.05
N VAL A 58 -19.63 -6.03 -6.02
CA VAL A 58 -19.08 -6.06 -4.69
C VAL A 58 -18.31 -7.36 -4.55
N ARG A 59 -16.97 -7.28 -4.57
CA ARG A 59 -16.10 -8.45 -4.42
C ARG A 59 -16.30 -9.18 -3.08
N TYR A 60 -16.71 -8.45 -2.05
CA TYR A 60 -16.94 -8.95 -0.69
C TYR A 60 -18.24 -8.35 -0.16
N THR A 61 -19.27 -9.18 -0.05
CA THR A 61 -20.57 -8.74 0.48
C THR A 61 -20.44 -8.31 1.94
N GLU A 62 -21.43 -7.58 2.43
CA GLU A 62 -21.42 -7.13 3.83
C GLU A 62 -21.42 -8.32 4.79
N GLU A 63 -22.18 -9.36 4.46
CA GLU A 63 -22.33 -10.60 5.22
C GLU A 63 -20.97 -11.31 5.33
N ALA A 64 -20.27 -11.47 4.21
CA ALA A 64 -18.94 -12.09 4.18
C ALA A 64 -17.91 -11.30 4.99
N LEU A 65 -18.01 -9.97 5.03
CA LEU A 65 -17.14 -9.14 5.86
C LEU A 65 -17.46 -9.28 7.34
N ARG A 66 -18.74 -9.33 7.74
CA ARG A 66 -19.14 -9.53 9.13
C ARG A 66 -18.71 -10.90 9.65
N GLU A 67 -18.91 -11.94 8.86
CA GLU A 67 -18.49 -13.31 9.17
C GLU A 67 -16.96 -13.40 9.32
N ALA A 68 -16.20 -12.74 8.45
CA ALA A 68 -14.74 -12.72 8.55
C ALA A 68 -14.22 -11.87 9.72
N VAL A 69 -14.90 -10.78 10.08
CA VAL A 69 -14.48 -9.87 11.17
C VAL A 69 -14.72 -10.46 12.55
N ALA A 70 -15.85 -11.14 12.78
CA ALA A 70 -16.22 -11.67 14.09
C ALA A 70 -15.15 -12.56 14.76
N PRO A 71 -14.54 -13.56 14.07
CA PRO A 71 -13.48 -14.38 14.64
C PRO A 71 -12.07 -13.78 14.50
N SER A 72 -11.93 -12.61 13.85
CA SER A 72 -10.61 -12.02 13.58
C SER A 72 -10.15 -11.08 14.69
N SER A 73 -8.85 -11.11 14.98
CA SER A 73 -8.19 -10.19 15.91
C SER A 73 -7.47 -9.04 15.19
N SER A 74 -7.38 -9.08 13.85
CA SER A 74 -6.73 -8.06 13.04
C SER A 74 -7.24 -8.05 11.59
N VAL A 75 -7.05 -6.93 10.89
CA VAL A 75 -7.35 -6.81 9.45
C VAL A 75 -6.57 -7.83 8.61
N ALA A 76 -5.35 -8.21 9.01
CA ALA A 76 -4.58 -9.23 8.31
C ALA A 76 -5.26 -10.61 8.37
N GLU A 77 -5.83 -10.95 9.52
CA GLU A 77 -6.58 -12.18 9.73
C GLU A 77 -7.89 -12.19 8.93
N VAL A 78 -8.58 -11.02 8.85
CA VAL A 78 -9.74 -10.84 7.97
C VAL A 78 -9.36 -11.11 6.52
N LEU A 79 -8.24 -10.56 6.04
CA LEU A 79 -7.77 -10.81 4.68
C LEU A 79 -7.47 -12.30 4.44
N GLN A 80 -6.83 -12.98 5.39
CA GLN A 80 -6.55 -14.42 5.29
C GLN A 80 -7.83 -15.25 5.21
N ARG A 81 -8.84 -14.96 6.05
CA ARG A 81 -10.14 -15.64 6.03
C ARG A 81 -10.91 -15.40 4.73
N LEU A 82 -10.77 -14.21 4.15
CA LEU A 82 -11.33 -13.88 2.84
C LEU A 82 -10.52 -14.47 1.65
N GLY A 83 -9.45 -15.23 1.92
CA GLY A 83 -8.57 -15.80 0.89
C GLY A 83 -7.77 -14.74 0.11
N ILE A 84 -7.58 -13.56 0.69
CA ILE A 84 -6.90 -12.43 0.06
C ILE A 84 -5.44 -12.43 0.47
N ASN A 85 -4.55 -12.55 -0.51
CA ASN A 85 -3.14 -12.34 -0.28
C ASN A 85 -2.89 -10.85 0.07
N PRO A 86 -2.26 -10.51 1.20
CA PRO A 86 -2.01 -9.13 1.64
C PRO A 86 -0.92 -8.45 0.78
N VAL A 87 -1.21 -8.24 -0.49
CA VAL A 87 -0.36 -7.51 -1.43
C VAL A 87 -1.06 -6.22 -1.87
N GLY A 88 -0.31 -5.14 -1.98
CA GLY A 88 -0.81 -3.83 -2.41
C GLY A 88 -1.80 -3.18 -1.43
N GLY A 89 -2.76 -2.44 -1.99
CA GLY A 89 -3.76 -1.66 -1.22
C GLY A 89 -4.90 -2.47 -0.60
N SER A 90 -4.82 -3.80 -0.60
CA SER A 90 -5.88 -4.71 -0.14
C SER A 90 -6.28 -4.47 1.33
N HIS A 91 -5.30 -4.24 2.20
CA HIS A 91 -5.54 -3.82 3.59
C HIS A 91 -6.39 -2.55 3.67
N THR A 92 -5.94 -1.48 3.00
CA THR A 92 -6.63 -0.19 3.00
C THR A 92 -8.04 -0.29 2.45
N HIS A 93 -8.24 -1.07 1.38
CA HIS A 93 -9.55 -1.26 0.76
C HIS A 93 -10.54 -1.95 1.72
N ILE A 94 -10.13 -3.05 2.35
CA ILE A 94 -10.98 -3.79 3.29
C ILE A 94 -11.24 -2.97 4.56
N SER A 95 -10.22 -2.31 5.12
CA SER A 95 -10.41 -1.43 6.28
C SER A 95 -11.41 -0.30 6.00
N ARG A 96 -11.36 0.33 4.83
CA ARG A 96 -12.32 1.37 4.44
C ARG A 96 -13.74 0.82 4.31
N ARG A 97 -13.86 -0.40 3.77
CA ARG A 97 -15.17 -1.04 3.59
C ARG A 97 -15.81 -1.45 4.91
N ILE A 98 -15.03 -2.02 5.83
CA ILE A 98 -15.45 -2.32 7.21
C ILE A 98 -15.95 -1.04 7.90
N ALA A 99 -15.20 0.06 7.80
CA ALA A 99 -15.59 1.35 8.38
C ALA A 99 -16.87 1.92 7.75
N ALA A 100 -17.00 1.84 6.42
CA ALA A 100 -18.19 2.33 5.71
C ALA A 100 -19.48 1.54 6.06
N LEU A 101 -19.33 0.27 6.42
CA LEU A 101 -20.43 -0.62 6.84
C LEU A 101 -20.69 -0.57 8.36
N GLY A 102 -19.92 0.22 9.11
CA GLY A 102 -20.06 0.33 10.56
C GLY A 102 -19.89 -0.99 11.31
N ILE A 103 -19.06 -1.91 10.80
CA ILE A 103 -18.81 -3.18 11.46
C ILE A 103 -17.92 -2.93 12.68
N ASP A 104 -18.32 -3.42 13.85
CA ASP A 104 -17.51 -3.30 15.06
C ASP A 104 -16.22 -4.11 14.96
N VAL A 105 -15.10 -3.44 15.22
CA VAL A 105 -13.74 -3.99 15.24
C VAL A 105 -13.01 -3.63 16.52
N SER A 106 -13.75 -3.23 17.56
CA SER A 106 -13.22 -2.86 18.88
C SER A 106 -12.41 -4.01 19.52
N HIS A 107 -12.74 -5.26 19.20
CA HIS A 107 -12.03 -6.46 19.64
C HIS A 107 -10.68 -6.70 18.96
N PHE A 108 -10.33 -5.92 17.93
CA PHE A 108 -9.03 -6.05 17.28
C PHE A 108 -7.93 -5.62 18.25
N ALA A 109 -7.04 -6.55 18.57
CA ALA A 109 -5.93 -6.29 19.46
C ALA A 109 -4.99 -5.26 18.83
N MET A 110 -5.01 -4.03 19.33
CA MET A 110 -3.97 -3.05 19.02
C MET A 110 -2.63 -3.60 19.52
N ARG A 111 -1.78 -4.06 18.61
CA ARG A 111 -0.37 -4.32 18.93
C ARG A 111 0.22 -2.97 19.37
N ARG A 112 0.37 -2.78 20.69
CA ARG A 112 1.14 -1.67 21.25
C ARG A 112 2.47 -1.65 20.51
N GLY A 113 2.77 -0.52 19.86
CA GLY A 113 4.00 -0.36 19.10
C GLY A 113 5.18 -0.82 19.95
N ARG A 114 6.16 -1.48 19.32
CA ARG A 114 7.39 -1.95 19.98
C ARG A 114 7.90 -0.81 20.89
N PRO A 115 8.18 -1.07 22.18
CA PRO A 115 8.69 -0.03 23.07
C PRO A 115 9.84 0.68 22.36
N LYS A 116 9.81 2.02 22.36
CA LYS A 116 10.89 2.82 21.77
C LYS A 116 12.18 2.30 22.39
N GLY A 117 13.05 1.72 21.54
CA GLY A 117 14.33 1.23 21.98
C GLY A 117 15.04 2.29 22.82
N SER A 118 15.75 1.85 23.84
CA SER A 118 16.63 2.66 24.67
C SER A 118 17.38 3.71 23.83
N ARG A 119 17.62 4.88 24.41
CA ARG A 119 18.48 5.92 23.83
C ARG A 119 19.96 5.50 23.92
N ASP A 120 20.27 4.26 23.61
CA ASP A 120 21.64 3.76 23.64
C ASP A 120 22.46 4.53 22.62
N ASN A 121 23.74 4.72 22.97
CA ASN A 121 24.71 5.35 22.09
C ASN A 121 24.75 4.57 20.76
N LEU A 122 24.27 5.17 19.67
CA LEU A 122 24.19 4.52 18.36
C LEU A 122 25.51 4.60 17.59
N LEU A 123 26.45 5.44 18.04
CA LEU A 123 27.71 5.70 17.36
C LEU A 123 28.81 4.76 17.88
N VAL A 124 28.54 3.46 17.78
CA VAL A 124 29.41 2.39 18.29
C VAL A 124 29.62 1.33 17.22
N LEU A 125 30.65 0.51 17.41
CA LEU A 125 30.82 -0.70 16.61
C LEU A 125 29.76 -1.73 17.03
N GLY A 126 28.86 -2.06 16.11
CA GLY A 126 27.89 -3.14 16.30
C GLY A 126 28.34 -4.43 15.60
N SER A 127 27.39 -5.35 15.48
CA SER A 127 27.53 -6.61 14.76
C SER A 127 26.56 -6.70 13.57
N PRO A 128 26.85 -7.55 12.56
CA PRO A 128 25.90 -7.87 11.49
C PRO A 128 24.57 -8.49 11.98
N GLN A 129 24.46 -8.90 13.24
CA GLN A 129 23.24 -9.49 13.81
C GLN A 129 22.30 -8.44 14.41
N ASP A 130 22.81 -7.25 14.78
CA ASP A 130 22.03 -6.20 15.45
C ASP A 130 21.02 -5.49 14.52
N GLY A 131 21.12 -5.75 13.22
CA GLY A 131 20.30 -5.13 12.19
C GLY A 131 20.73 -3.71 11.86
N ARG A 132 20.39 -3.26 10.66
CA ARG A 132 20.84 -1.95 10.17
C ARG A 132 20.12 -0.80 10.87
N ILE A 133 20.88 0.09 11.49
CA ILE A 133 20.35 1.34 12.04
C ILE A 133 19.93 2.27 10.89
N ALA A 134 18.73 2.84 10.98
CA ALA A 134 18.25 3.81 10.00
C ALA A 134 19.17 5.05 9.97
N GLY A 135 19.59 5.48 8.78
CA GLY A 135 20.52 6.62 8.61
C GLY A 135 20.03 7.93 9.24
N ALA A 136 18.71 8.14 9.32
CA ALA A 136 18.14 9.30 10.01
C ALA A 136 18.43 9.33 11.51
N ARG A 137 18.59 8.16 12.16
CA ARG A 137 19.01 8.05 13.56
C ARG A 137 20.49 8.39 13.70
N LEU A 138 21.35 7.81 12.87
CA LEU A 138 22.79 8.10 12.85
C LEU A 138 23.06 9.58 12.61
N ARG A 139 22.40 10.19 11.62
CA ARG A 139 22.46 11.64 11.36
C ARG A 139 22.19 12.46 12.63
N ARG A 140 21.14 12.13 13.37
CA ARG A 140 20.79 12.86 14.60
C ARG A 140 21.90 12.79 15.65
N GLU A 141 22.54 11.63 15.78
CA GLU A 141 23.65 11.45 16.73
C GLU A 141 24.91 12.18 16.27
N LEU A 142 25.27 12.11 14.98
CA LEU A 142 26.39 12.87 14.41
C LEU A 142 26.25 14.39 14.64
N LEU A 143 25.05 14.93 14.39
CA LEU A 143 24.77 16.34 14.65
C LEU A 143 24.82 16.68 16.15
N ARG A 144 24.39 15.75 17.03
CA ARG A 144 24.43 15.95 18.49
C ARG A 144 25.86 16.06 19.00
N ILE A 145 26.81 15.32 18.41
CA ILE A 145 28.22 15.39 18.78
C ILE A 145 29.00 16.49 18.02
N GLY A 146 28.30 17.36 17.27
CA GLY A 146 28.89 18.53 16.63
C GLY A 146 29.51 18.28 15.26
N ILE A 147 29.27 17.14 14.62
CA ILE A 147 29.73 16.91 13.24
C ILE A 147 28.86 17.76 12.30
N PRO A 148 29.45 18.69 11.51
CA PRO A 148 28.69 19.55 10.62
C PRO A 148 28.04 18.75 9.48
N GLU A 149 26.80 19.09 9.12
CA GLU A 149 26.10 18.48 7.99
C GLU A 149 26.59 19.07 6.66
N ARG A 150 27.82 18.72 6.27
CA ARG A 150 28.43 19.12 4.99
C ARG A 150 28.90 17.88 4.25
N CYS A 151 28.72 17.86 2.93
CA CYS A 151 29.21 16.75 2.10
C CYS A 151 30.73 16.67 2.21
N THR A 152 31.25 15.53 2.66
CA THR A 152 32.70 15.33 2.82
C THR A 152 33.45 15.39 1.49
N GLU A 153 32.81 15.01 0.38
CA GLU A 153 33.44 14.94 -0.95
C GLU A 153 33.46 16.29 -1.68
N CYS A 154 32.32 16.98 -1.76
CA CYS A 154 32.17 18.19 -2.57
C CYS A 154 31.85 19.46 -1.78
N GLY A 155 31.78 19.37 -0.45
CA GLY A 155 31.52 20.53 0.41
C GLY A 155 30.08 21.08 0.36
N THR A 156 29.17 20.45 -0.40
CA THR A 156 27.75 20.86 -0.46
C THR A 156 27.14 20.93 0.93
N ASP A 157 26.46 22.03 1.22
CA ASP A 157 25.79 22.30 2.50
C ASP A 157 24.35 21.75 2.51
N THR A 158 23.59 22.09 3.54
CA THR A 158 22.19 21.72 3.76
C THR A 158 21.17 22.52 2.95
N VAL A 159 21.63 23.38 2.04
CA VAL A 159 20.80 24.17 1.13
C VAL A 159 21.26 23.94 -0.30
N TRP A 160 20.32 23.65 -1.18
CA TRP A 160 20.55 23.50 -2.60
C TRP A 160 19.42 24.16 -3.38
N ASN A 161 19.75 25.10 -4.27
CA ASN A 161 18.77 25.86 -5.06
C ASN A 161 17.66 26.47 -4.16
N ASP A 162 18.08 27.16 -3.11
CA ASP A 162 17.24 27.81 -2.09
C ASP A 162 16.27 26.86 -1.35
N LYS A 163 16.51 25.55 -1.43
CA LYS A 163 15.68 24.52 -0.79
C LYS A 163 16.50 23.69 0.20
N PRO A 164 15.90 23.22 1.30
CA PRO A 164 16.59 22.32 2.22
C PRO A 164 17.04 21.04 1.53
N LEU A 165 18.35 20.77 1.58
CA LEU A 165 18.96 19.54 1.15
C LEU A 165 19.37 18.73 2.39
N ARG A 166 18.74 17.57 2.56
CA ARG A 166 19.21 16.61 3.56
C ARG A 166 20.34 15.78 2.98
N LEU A 167 21.50 15.77 3.65
CA LEU A 167 22.61 14.89 3.31
C LEU A 167 22.35 13.47 3.84
N GLU A 168 22.91 12.50 3.14
CA GLU A 168 22.81 11.08 3.47
C GLU A 168 24.00 10.66 4.33
N VAL A 169 23.78 9.75 5.28
CA VAL A 169 24.86 9.16 6.07
C VAL A 169 25.37 7.94 5.32
N ASP A 170 26.66 7.95 5.00
CA ASP A 170 27.38 6.86 4.37
C ASP A 170 28.40 6.24 5.34
N HIS A 171 28.68 4.95 5.12
CA HIS A 171 29.69 4.18 5.84
C HIS A 171 30.91 4.05 4.92
N LYS A 172 32.03 4.69 5.27
CA LYS A 172 33.25 4.73 4.45
C LYS A 172 33.74 3.33 4.06
N ASN A 173 33.69 2.39 5.00
CA ASN A 173 34.09 0.99 4.77
C ASN A 173 33.00 0.12 4.12
N GLY A 174 31.76 0.62 3.96
CA GLY A 174 30.61 -0.13 3.46
C GLY A 174 29.95 -1.09 4.47
N SER A 175 30.53 -1.25 5.66
CA SER A 175 30.04 -2.11 6.73
C SER A 175 28.96 -1.39 7.53
N TRP A 176 27.70 -1.73 7.27
CA TRP A 176 26.54 -1.04 7.85
C TRP A 176 26.42 -1.17 9.38
N TRP A 177 27.15 -2.10 9.99
CA TRP A 177 27.20 -2.33 11.44
C TRP A 177 28.28 -1.49 12.15
N ASP A 178 29.23 -0.91 11.42
CA ASP A 178 30.28 -0.06 11.99
C ASP A 178 29.82 1.40 12.05
N ASN A 179 29.10 1.75 13.12
CA ASN A 179 28.50 3.08 13.28
C ASN A 179 29.39 4.07 14.04
N ARG A 180 30.67 3.75 14.22
CA ARG A 180 31.60 4.66 14.89
C ARG A 180 31.73 5.97 14.10
N PRO A 181 31.81 7.14 14.76
CA PRO A 181 31.81 8.44 14.07
C PRO A 181 32.87 8.55 12.98
N GLU A 182 34.07 7.99 13.20
CA GLU A 182 35.18 8.01 12.25
C GLU A 182 34.90 7.28 10.92
N ASN A 183 34.01 6.28 10.96
CA ASN A 183 33.60 5.51 9.78
C ASN A 183 32.38 6.13 9.07
N LEU A 184 31.68 7.06 9.71
CA LEU A 184 30.51 7.71 9.14
C LEU A 184 30.91 9.01 8.44
N GLN A 185 30.16 9.34 7.38
CA GLN A 185 30.30 10.62 6.69
C GLN A 185 28.97 11.12 6.14
N PHE A 186 28.85 12.43 5.97
CA PHE A 186 27.73 13.03 5.24
C PHE A 186 28.09 13.15 3.77
N LEU A 187 27.21 12.66 2.90
CA LEU A 187 27.33 12.79 1.45
C LEU A 187 26.06 13.41 0.87
N CYS A 188 26.21 14.28 -0.12
CA CYS A 188 25.08 14.70 -0.95
C CYS A 188 24.65 13.52 -1.85
N ARG A 189 23.42 13.55 -2.34
CA ARG A 189 22.85 12.46 -3.17
C ARG A 189 23.69 12.16 -4.41
N ASN A 190 24.33 13.19 -4.99
CA ASN A 190 25.18 13.04 -6.16
C ASN A 190 26.49 12.32 -5.81
N CYS A 191 27.23 12.80 -4.81
CA CYS A 191 28.47 12.16 -4.36
C CYS A 191 28.23 10.74 -3.82
N HIS A 192 27.16 10.54 -3.03
CA HIS A 192 26.84 9.22 -2.52
C HIS A 192 26.55 8.24 -3.66
N SER A 193 25.86 8.66 -4.73
CA SER A 193 25.60 7.81 -5.90
C SER A 193 26.85 7.37 -6.66
N ALA A 194 27.95 8.10 -6.52
CA ALA A 194 29.23 7.80 -7.13
C ALA A 194 30.05 6.76 -6.32
N THR A 195 29.76 6.57 -5.03
CA THR A 195 30.48 5.61 -4.17
C THR A 195 30.32 4.15 -4.63
N ASP A 196 31.34 3.33 -4.39
CA ASP A 196 31.32 1.89 -4.69
C ASP A 196 30.30 1.11 -3.85
N THR A 197 29.95 1.64 -2.68
CA THR A 197 29.02 1.05 -1.71
C THR A 197 27.56 1.44 -1.97
N TYR A 198 27.31 2.40 -2.88
CA TYR A 198 25.99 2.95 -3.12
C TYR A 198 24.94 1.89 -3.40
N ARG A 199 23.88 1.88 -2.60
CA ARG A 199 22.73 0.94 -2.71
C ARG A 199 23.13 -0.52 -2.91
N GLY A 200 24.23 -0.95 -2.30
CA GLY A 200 24.69 -2.33 -2.39
C GLY A 200 25.37 -2.70 -3.70
N ARG A 201 25.87 -1.71 -4.48
CA ARG A 201 26.67 -1.94 -5.69
C ARG A 201 27.83 -2.91 -5.46
N LYS A 202 28.51 -2.83 -4.31
CA LYS A 202 29.57 -3.76 -3.87
C LYS A 202 29.13 -5.21 -3.58
N ARG A 203 27.84 -5.58 -3.68
CA ARG A 203 27.37 -6.96 -3.45
C ARG A 203 27.61 -7.94 -4.60
N ARG A 204 28.30 -7.55 -5.68
CA ARG A 204 28.57 -8.39 -6.85
C ARG A 204 30.02 -8.89 -6.99
N ALA A 205 30.85 -8.75 -5.97
CA ALA A 205 32.17 -9.35 -5.94
C ALA A 205 32.23 -10.43 -4.85
N ALA A 206 31.47 -11.51 -5.07
CA ALA A 206 31.60 -12.81 -4.42
C ALA A 206 30.96 -13.85 -5.33
#